data_AF-A0A3D2F395-F1
#
_entry.id   AF-A0A3D2F395-F1
#
_cell.length_a   1.000
_cell.length_b   1.000
_cell.length_c   1.000
_cell.angle_alpha   90.00
_cell.angle_beta   90.00
_cell.angle_gamma   90.00
#
_symmetry.space_group_name_H-M   'P 1'
#
loop_
_entity.id
_entity.type
_entity.pdbx_description
1 polymer ?
#
loop_
_entity_poly.entity_id
_entity_poly.type
_entity_poly.pdbx_seq_one_letter_code
_entity_poly.pdbx_strand_id
1 'polypeptide(L)'
;METLFFFIVFIFSAVIHEVSHGYAAKALGDDTAEKAGRLTLNPLVHLDPFGSVVLPFVFYLISKLSGGAGLIFGWAKPVPYNPYNLKDPKKGGLLIALAGPLSNIFVAFSLSVFLRLGVFGPGSILANFFAVIILINLMLAVFNLMPIPPLDGSKILFGLLPQRFFYIEEFLERNSMIIFLLFFLWGLPLVSFVVFGLFSVFTGGL
;
A
#
# COMPACT_ATOMS: atom_id res chain seq x y z
N MET A 1 8.86 7.58 20.77
CA MET A 1 9.90 7.35 19.75
C MET A 1 9.41 6.37 18.68
N GLU A 2 8.72 5.30 19.07
CA GLU A 2 8.16 4.28 18.17
C GLU A 2 7.12 4.82 17.17
N THR A 3 6.17 5.67 17.60
CA THR A 3 5.10 6.16 16.72
C THR A 3 5.63 7.03 15.57
N LEU A 4 6.58 7.93 15.84
CA LEU A 4 7.18 8.78 14.80
C LEU A 4 7.95 7.94 13.77
N PHE A 5 8.72 6.95 14.25
CA PHE A 5 9.43 6.03 13.37
C PHE A 5 8.46 5.24 12.48
N PHE A 6 7.38 4.71 13.05
CA PHE A 6 6.32 4.04 12.31
C PHE A 6 5.74 4.93 11.19
N PHE A 7 5.39 6.18 11.49
CA PHE A 7 4.87 7.12 10.50
C PHE A 7 5.87 7.42 9.37
N ILE A 8 7.14 7.64 9.72
CA ILE A 8 8.19 7.88 8.73
C ILE A 8 8.29 6.67 7.79
N VAL A 9 8.39 5.46 8.36
CA VAL A 9 8.48 4.22 7.57
C VAL A 9 7.24 4.02 6.71
N PHE A 10 6.04 4.29 7.24
CA PHE A 10 4.79 4.22 6.50
C PHE A 10 4.79 5.16 5.29
N ILE A 11 5.14 6.43 5.47
CA ILE A 11 5.18 7.42 4.39
C ILE A 11 6.17 6.98 3.31
N PHE A 12 7.39 6.62 3.68
CA PHE A 12 8.39 6.19 2.69
C PHE A 12 7.99 4.89 1.98
N SER A 13 7.37 3.94 2.68
CA SER A 13 6.89 2.69 2.08
C SER A 13 5.72 2.93 1.11
N ALA A 14 4.82 3.87 1.44
CA ALA A 14 3.76 4.30 0.54
C ALA A 14 4.32 5.08 -0.67
N VAL A 15 5.34 5.90 -0.50
CA VAL A 15 6.00 6.59 -1.62
C VAL A 15 6.67 5.60 -2.57
N ILE A 16 7.38 4.58 -2.05
CA ILE A 16 7.98 3.52 -2.88
C ILE A 16 6.89 2.80 -3.68
N HIS A 17 5.75 2.50 -3.05
CA HIS A 17 4.59 1.88 -3.69
C HIS A 17 4.06 2.73 -4.86
N GLU A 18 3.77 4.00 -4.59
CA GLU A 18 3.24 4.95 -5.58
C GLU A 18 4.20 5.21 -6.74
N VAL A 19 5.48 5.40 -6.42
CA VAL A 19 6.52 5.62 -7.44
C VAL A 19 6.71 4.37 -8.30
N SER A 20 6.50 3.17 -7.74
CA SER A 20 6.56 1.92 -8.51
C SER A 20 5.42 1.82 -9.51
N HIS A 21 4.19 2.26 -9.18
CA HIS A 21 3.12 2.40 -10.17
C HIS A 21 3.53 3.33 -11.32
N GLY A 22 4.10 4.49 -10.97
CA GLY A 22 4.56 5.47 -11.96
C GLY A 22 5.65 4.94 -12.88
N TYR A 23 6.65 4.22 -12.35
CA TYR A 23 7.69 3.59 -13.17
C TYR A 23 7.14 2.47 -14.05
N ALA A 24 6.18 1.68 -13.55
CA ALA A 24 5.51 0.66 -14.36
C ALA A 24 4.70 1.30 -15.50
N ALA A 25 3.96 2.38 -15.23
CA ALA A 25 3.23 3.13 -16.25
C ALA A 25 4.18 3.66 -17.33
N LYS A 26 5.29 4.27 -16.92
CA LYS A 26 6.34 4.77 -17.82
C LYS A 26 6.94 3.66 -18.67
N ALA A 27 7.27 2.51 -18.08
CA ALA A 27 7.79 1.35 -18.81
C ALA A 27 6.80 0.79 -19.85
N LEU A 28 5.49 1.01 -19.64
CA LEU A 28 4.42 0.62 -20.55
C LEU A 28 4.06 1.70 -21.58
N GLY A 29 4.75 2.85 -21.55
CA GLY A 29 4.59 3.95 -22.52
C GLY A 29 3.82 5.16 -22.02
N ASP A 30 3.44 5.21 -20.74
CA ASP A 30 2.74 6.34 -20.14
C ASP A 30 3.64 7.21 -19.26
N ASP A 31 4.04 8.38 -19.77
CA ASP A 31 4.90 9.34 -19.08
C ASP A 31 4.12 10.39 -18.24
N THR A 32 2.82 10.20 -18.01
CA THR A 32 1.95 11.12 -17.25
C THR A 32 2.51 11.42 -15.85
N ALA A 33 2.90 10.38 -15.11
CA ALA A 33 3.48 10.51 -13.77
C ALA A 33 4.79 11.32 -13.76
N GLU A 34 5.64 11.11 -14.78
CA GLU A 34 6.91 11.80 -14.94
C GLU A 34 6.70 13.28 -15.25
N LYS A 35 5.85 13.59 -16.22
CA LYS A 35 5.49 14.97 -16.59
C LYS A 35 4.85 15.73 -15.42
N ALA A 36 4.13 15.03 -14.56
CA ALA A 36 3.56 15.59 -13.34
C ALA A 36 4.60 15.77 -12.20
N GLY A 37 5.87 15.39 -12.41
CA GLY A 37 6.93 15.47 -11.40
C GLY A 37 6.77 14.48 -10.23
N ARG A 38 6.05 13.38 -10.46
CA ARG A 38 5.67 12.42 -9.39
C ARG A 38 6.62 11.22 -9.29
N LEU A 39 7.55 11.04 -10.22
CA LEU A 39 8.59 9.98 -10.14
C LEU A 39 9.76 10.40 -9.24
N THR A 40 9.49 10.59 -7.96
CA THR A 40 10.49 11.00 -6.96
C THR A 40 10.19 10.38 -5.60
N LEU A 41 11.24 10.07 -4.84
CA LEU A 41 11.13 9.57 -3.46
C LEU A 41 10.96 10.71 -2.44
N ASN A 42 10.83 11.96 -2.87
CA ASN A 42 10.49 13.06 -1.99
C ASN A 42 9.05 12.90 -1.47
N PRO A 43 8.81 12.61 -0.19
CA PRO A 43 7.46 12.34 0.31
C PRO A 43 6.53 13.53 0.17
N LEU A 44 7.06 14.76 0.21
CA LEU A 44 6.26 15.98 0.19
C LEU A 44 5.38 16.12 -1.06
N VAL A 45 5.84 15.62 -2.21
CA VAL A 45 5.04 15.68 -3.44
C VAL A 45 3.91 14.66 -3.47
N HIS A 46 3.94 13.68 -2.55
CA HIS A 46 2.99 12.57 -2.43
C HIS A 46 2.04 12.71 -1.25
N LEU A 47 2.16 13.76 -0.45
CA LEU A 47 1.21 14.01 0.63
C LEU A 47 -0.08 14.60 0.06
N ASP A 48 -1.21 14.01 0.45
CA ASP A 48 -2.51 14.62 0.34
C ASP A 48 -2.80 15.39 1.64
N PRO A 49 -3.07 16.71 1.62
CA PRO A 49 -3.28 17.47 2.85
C PRO A 49 -4.40 16.89 3.73
N PHE A 50 -5.45 16.35 3.11
CA PHE A 50 -6.56 15.77 3.86
C PHE A 50 -6.20 14.36 4.35
N GLY A 51 -5.86 13.45 3.44
CA GLY A 51 -5.61 12.04 3.71
C GLY A 51 -4.32 11.74 4.46
N SER A 52 -3.27 12.52 4.25
CA SER A 52 -1.95 12.27 4.86
C SER A 52 -1.69 13.10 6.13
N VAL A 53 -2.48 14.16 6.39
CA VAL A 53 -2.26 15.06 7.54
C VAL A 53 -3.51 15.22 8.40
N VAL A 54 -4.60 15.72 7.83
CA VAL A 54 -5.82 16.03 8.60
C VAL A 54 -6.43 14.76 9.18
N LEU A 55 -6.63 13.73 8.34
CA LEU A 55 -7.32 12.52 8.74
C LEU A 55 -6.55 11.71 9.81
N PRO A 56 -5.24 11.44 9.69
CA PRO A 56 -4.47 10.81 10.76
C PRO A 56 -4.50 11.60 12.07
N PHE A 57 -4.46 12.94 12.00
CA PHE A 57 -4.51 13.80 13.19
C PHE A 57 -5.87 13.75 13.91
N VAL A 58 -6.97 13.76 13.14
CA VAL A 58 -8.32 13.59 13.69
C VAL A 58 -8.47 12.23 14.37
N PHE A 59 -8.02 11.16 13.72
CA PHE A 59 -8.04 9.82 14.31
C PHE A 59 -7.19 9.71 15.58
N TYR A 60 -6.02 10.33 15.59
CA TYR A 60 -5.17 10.40 16.77
C TYR A 60 -5.85 11.14 17.94
N LEU A 61 -6.54 12.26 17.68
CA LEU A 61 -7.31 12.96 18.70
C LEU A 61 -8.47 12.12 19.23
N ILE A 62 -9.24 11.47 18.36
CA ILE A 62 -10.35 10.58 18.75
C ILE A 62 -9.81 9.41 19.59
N SER A 63 -8.69 8.81 19.21
CA SER A 63 -8.00 7.78 19.99
C SER A 63 -7.69 8.25 21.41
N LYS A 64 -7.06 9.42 21.52
CA LYS A 64 -6.68 10.02 22.81
C LYS A 64 -7.89 10.30 23.70
N LEU A 65 -8.98 10.79 23.11
CA LEU A 65 -10.20 11.16 23.84
C LEU A 65 -11.05 9.93 24.23
N SER A 66 -11.03 8.86 23.44
CA SER A 66 -11.80 7.63 23.70
C SER A 66 -11.07 6.64 24.62
N GLY A 67 -9.81 6.89 24.98
CA GLY A 67 -9.00 5.98 25.79
C GLY A 67 -8.65 4.65 25.10
N GLY A 68 -9.04 4.48 23.84
CA GLY A 68 -8.75 3.30 23.04
C GLY A 68 -7.46 3.44 22.22
N ALA A 69 -6.91 2.30 21.80
CA ALA A 69 -5.93 2.25 20.71
C ALA A 69 -6.67 2.59 19.41
N GLY A 70 -6.76 3.89 19.10
CA GLY A 70 -7.53 4.35 17.94
C GLY A 70 -6.80 4.02 16.66
N LEU A 71 -7.59 3.65 15.65
CA LEU A 71 -7.14 3.38 14.30
C LEU A 71 -6.65 4.69 13.69
N ILE A 72 -5.35 4.82 13.48
CA ILE A 72 -4.80 5.92 12.68
C ILE A 72 -4.83 5.46 11.22
N PHE A 73 -5.64 6.14 10.41
CA PHE A 73 -5.76 5.87 8.98
C PHE A 73 -5.37 7.11 8.18
N GLY A 74 -4.70 6.88 7.05
CA GLY A 74 -4.34 7.90 6.08
C GLY A 74 -3.87 7.27 4.77
N TRP A 75 -3.82 8.06 3.71
CA TRP A 75 -3.37 7.63 2.39
C TRP A 75 -2.38 8.62 1.80
N ALA A 76 -1.55 8.15 0.88
CA ALA A 76 -0.74 8.99 0.01
C ALA A 76 -1.57 9.46 -1.19
N LYS A 77 -1.19 10.59 -1.79
CA LYS A 77 -1.79 11.07 -3.04
C LYS A 77 -1.35 10.15 -4.19
N PRO A 78 -2.27 9.47 -4.89
CA PRO A 78 -1.91 8.48 -5.89
C PRO A 78 -1.20 9.07 -7.10
N VAL A 79 -0.27 8.33 -7.68
CA VAL A 79 0.44 8.72 -8.90
C VAL A 79 -0.49 8.63 -10.11
N PRO A 80 -0.62 9.70 -10.93
CA PRO A 80 -1.51 9.67 -12.07
C PRO A 80 -0.93 8.82 -13.21
N TYR A 81 -1.79 8.09 -13.89
CA TYR A 81 -1.47 7.44 -15.17
C TYR A 81 -2.63 7.64 -16.15
N ASN A 82 -2.34 7.63 -17.44
CA ASN A 82 -3.31 7.75 -18.51
C ASN A 82 -3.47 6.41 -19.26
N PRO A 83 -4.60 5.71 -19.12
CA PRO A 83 -4.86 4.45 -19.83
C PRO A 83 -4.77 4.56 -21.35
N TYR A 84 -5.07 5.74 -21.93
CA TYR A 84 -5.03 5.95 -23.38
C TYR A 84 -3.60 5.97 -23.96
N ASN A 85 -2.59 6.15 -23.12
CA ASN A 85 -1.18 6.07 -23.54
C ASN A 85 -0.68 4.61 -23.59
N LEU A 86 -1.42 3.66 -23.03
CA LEU A 86 -1.03 2.26 -22.96
C LEU A 86 -1.44 1.52 -24.24
N LYS A 87 -0.56 0.64 -24.74
CA LYS A 87 -0.85 -0.21 -25.91
C LYS A 87 -2.03 -1.16 -25.68
N ASP A 88 -2.14 -1.71 -24.49
CA ASP A 88 -3.24 -2.55 -24.03
C ASP A 88 -3.66 -2.02 -22.65
N PRO A 89 -4.73 -1.19 -22.57
CA PRO A 89 -5.12 -0.54 -21.32
C PRO A 89 -5.46 -1.53 -20.20
N LYS A 90 -5.99 -2.71 -20.55
CA LYS A 90 -6.39 -3.72 -19.58
C LYS A 90 -5.18 -4.44 -18.99
N LYS A 91 -4.30 -4.98 -19.83
CA LYS A 91 -3.06 -5.61 -19.36
C LYS A 91 -2.12 -4.60 -18.72
N GLY A 92 -2.04 -3.40 -19.28
CA GLY A 92 -1.23 -2.31 -18.74
C GLY A 92 -1.72 -1.90 -17.36
N GLY A 93 -3.04 -1.69 -17.18
CA GLY A 93 -3.64 -1.40 -15.87
C GLY A 93 -3.36 -2.48 -14.83
N LEU A 94 -3.47 -3.76 -15.20
CA LEU A 94 -3.10 -4.90 -14.35
C LEU A 94 -1.64 -4.84 -13.89
N LEU A 95 -0.71 -4.64 -14.83
CA LEU A 95 0.72 -4.60 -14.52
C LEU A 95 1.10 -3.39 -13.67
N ILE A 96 0.48 -2.23 -13.94
CA ILE A 96 0.65 -1.03 -13.12
C ILE A 96 0.15 -1.31 -11.71
N ALA A 97 -1.08 -1.83 -11.54
CA ALA A 97 -1.66 -2.13 -10.23
C ALA A 97 -0.84 -3.16 -9.43
N LEU A 98 -0.17 -4.11 -10.08
CA LEU A 98 0.74 -5.05 -9.41
C LEU A 98 2.04 -4.40 -8.91
N ALA A 99 2.51 -3.34 -9.56
CA ALA A 99 3.84 -2.77 -9.29
C ALA A 99 3.98 -2.24 -7.86
N GLY A 100 2.95 -1.56 -7.34
CA GLY A 100 2.91 -1.06 -5.97
C GLY A 100 3.07 -2.18 -4.94
N PRO A 101 2.14 -3.14 -4.85
CA PRO A 101 2.23 -4.23 -3.88
C PRO A 101 3.49 -5.08 -4.01
N LEU A 102 3.94 -5.37 -5.25
CA LEU A 102 5.18 -6.13 -5.47
C LEU A 102 6.42 -5.37 -4.97
N SER A 103 6.45 -4.04 -5.09
CA SER A 103 7.55 -3.24 -4.54
C SER A 103 7.63 -3.35 -3.02
N ASN A 104 6.50 -3.31 -2.32
CA ASN A 104 6.48 -3.47 -0.87
C ASN A 104 6.88 -4.90 -0.46
N ILE A 105 6.36 -5.92 -1.14
CA ILE A 105 6.77 -7.32 -0.90
C ILE A 105 8.28 -7.46 -1.09
N PHE A 106 8.84 -6.85 -2.14
CA PHE A 106 10.28 -6.88 -2.41
C PHE A 106 11.10 -6.22 -1.29
N VAL A 107 10.67 -5.07 -0.78
CA VAL A 107 11.30 -4.40 0.38
C VAL A 107 11.24 -5.30 1.62
N ALA A 108 10.05 -5.82 1.94
CA ALA A 108 9.85 -6.71 3.09
C ALA A 108 10.73 -7.98 2.98
N PHE A 109 10.79 -8.58 1.79
CA PHE A 109 11.59 -9.77 1.54
C PHE A 109 13.09 -9.49 1.66
N SER A 110 13.56 -8.39 1.07
CA SER A 110 14.98 -8.03 1.13
C SER A 110 15.46 -7.86 2.57
N LEU A 111 14.70 -7.14 3.40
CA LEU A 111 15.03 -6.93 4.81
C LEU A 111 14.89 -8.21 5.65
N SER A 112 13.91 -9.06 5.33
CA SER A 112 13.72 -10.32 6.04
C SER A 112 14.88 -11.29 5.84
N VAL A 113 15.50 -11.30 4.65
CA VAL A 113 16.74 -12.05 4.39
C VAL A 113 17.86 -11.60 5.34
N PHE A 114 18.13 -10.30 5.46
CA PHE A 114 19.16 -9.80 6.38
C PHE A 114 18.87 -10.15 7.85
N LEU A 115 17.60 -10.05 8.25
CA LEU A 115 17.17 -10.37 9.60
C LEU A 115 17.34 -11.87 9.92
N ARG A 116 17.00 -12.75 8.96
CA ARG A 116 17.12 -14.21 9.10
C ARG A 116 18.55 -14.73 9.06
N LEU A 117 19.45 -14.04 8.37
CA LEU A 117 20.88 -14.37 8.38
C LEU A 117 21.55 -14.04 9.72
N GLY A 118 20.81 -13.48 10.70
CA GLY A 118 21.31 -13.24 12.05
C GLY A 118 22.32 -12.09 12.14
N VAL A 119 22.38 -11.22 11.12
CA VAL A 119 23.39 -10.15 10.99
C VAL A 119 23.39 -9.19 12.19
N PHE A 120 22.24 -9.00 12.85
CA PHE A 120 22.05 -7.95 13.84
C PHE A 120 22.03 -8.45 15.30
N GLY A 121 22.14 -9.76 15.55
CA GLY A 121 21.97 -10.35 16.88
C GLY A 121 20.50 -10.36 17.38
N PRO A 122 20.08 -11.35 18.18
CA PRO A 122 18.70 -11.42 18.69
C PRO A 122 18.33 -10.20 19.56
N GLY A 123 17.14 -9.63 19.34
CA GLY A 123 16.61 -8.54 20.17
C GLY A 123 17.30 -7.18 20.02
N SER A 124 18.16 -7.00 19.00
CA SER A 124 18.81 -5.72 18.78
C SER A 124 17.83 -4.65 18.30
N ILE A 125 18.15 -3.38 18.60
CA ILE A 125 17.35 -2.22 18.14
C ILE A 125 17.21 -2.22 16.62
N LEU A 126 18.27 -2.61 15.90
CA LEU A 126 18.27 -2.66 14.44
C LEU A 126 17.36 -3.78 13.91
N ALA A 127 17.33 -4.94 14.56
CA ALA A 127 16.38 -6.01 14.24
C ALA A 127 14.92 -5.54 14.43
N ASN A 128 14.64 -4.79 15.50
CA ASN A 128 13.31 -4.21 15.73
C ASN A 128 12.92 -3.20 14.65
N PHE A 129 13.86 -2.35 14.20
CA PHE A 129 13.59 -1.44 13.09
C PHE A 129 13.29 -2.17 11.79
N PHE A 130 14.04 -3.23 11.47
CA PHE A 130 13.80 -4.04 10.28
C PHE A 130 12.44 -4.73 10.37
N ALA A 131 12.10 -5.29 11.53
CA ALA A 131 10.79 -5.88 11.78
C ALA A 131 9.64 -4.90 11.52
N VAL A 132 9.74 -3.66 12.00
CA VAL A 132 8.72 -2.62 11.73
C VAL A 132 8.61 -2.30 10.23
N ILE A 133 9.73 -2.18 9.51
CA ILE A 133 9.71 -1.91 8.06
C ILE A 133 9.09 -3.08 7.29
N ILE A 134 9.45 -4.31 7.64
CA ILE A 134 8.87 -5.53 7.06
C ILE A 134 7.36 -5.55 7.29
N LEU A 135 6.92 -5.33 8.53
CA LEU A 135 5.51 -5.33 8.90
C LEU A 135 4.72 -4.30 8.09
N ILE A 136 5.20 -3.05 8.03
CA ILE A 136 4.52 -1.97 7.31
C ILE A 136 4.43 -2.27 5.81
N ASN A 137 5.50 -2.78 5.20
CA ASN A 137 5.48 -3.13 3.78
C ASN A 137 4.55 -4.31 3.50
N LEU A 138 4.52 -5.34 4.36
CA LEU A 138 3.54 -6.42 4.25
C LEU A 138 2.11 -5.92 4.43
N MET A 139 1.86 -5.01 5.38
CA MET A 139 0.55 -4.38 5.56
C MET A 139 0.10 -3.65 4.30
N LEU A 140 0.95 -2.78 3.74
CA LEU A 140 0.64 -2.04 2.52
C LEU A 140 0.41 -2.97 1.32
N ALA A 141 1.21 -4.02 1.18
CA ALA A 141 1.05 -5.00 0.11
C ALA A 141 -0.25 -5.78 0.24
N VAL A 142 -0.50 -6.40 1.39
CA VAL A 142 -1.70 -7.23 1.61
C VAL A 142 -2.96 -6.38 1.52
N PHE A 143 -2.95 -5.19 2.11
CA PHE A 143 -4.09 -4.29 2.06
C PHE A 143 -4.39 -3.89 0.61
N ASN A 144 -3.41 -3.45 -0.17
CA ASN A 144 -3.63 -3.07 -1.56
C ASN A 144 -3.93 -4.25 -2.48
N LEU A 145 -3.58 -5.50 -2.12
CA LEU A 145 -3.96 -6.69 -2.89
C LEU A 145 -5.41 -7.14 -2.65
N MET A 146 -6.13 -6.54 -1.70
CA MET A 146 -7.53 -6.89 -1.47
C MET A 146 -8.38 -6.50 -2.70
N PRO A 147 -9.25 -7.41 -3.20
CA PRO A 147 -10.00 -7.21 -4.44
C PRO A 147 -11.20 -6.26 -4.28
N ILE A 148 -10.95 -5.06 -3.75
CA ILE A 148 -11.99 -4.12 -3.30
C ILE A 148 -11.62 -2.71 -3.77
N PRO A 149 -12.42 -2.07 -4.64
CA PRO A 149 -12.17 -0.69 -5.03
C PRO A 149 -12.15 0.25 -3.80
N PRO A 150 -11.27 1.26 -3.76
CA PRO A 150 -10.36 1.70 -4.83
C PRO A 150 -8.97 1.02 -4.81
N LEU A 151 -8.77 -0.07 -4.06
CA LEU A 151 -7.47 -0.72 -3.87
C LEU A 151 -6.98 -1.39 -5.17
N ASP A 152 -5.65 -1.53 -5.32
CA ASP A 152 -5.04 -2.11 -6.52
C ASP A 152 -5.56 -3.51 -6.85
N GLY A 153 -5.90 -4.30 -5.83
CA GLY A 153 -6.40 -5.65 -5.96
C GLY A 153 -7.67 -5.74 -6.78
N SER A 154 -8.52 -4.70 -6.79
CA SER A 154 -9.69 -4.69 -7.68
C SER A 154 -9.28 -4.54 -9.14
N LYS A 155 -8.31 -3.64 -9.43
CA LYS A 155 -7.75 -3.45 -10.78
C LYS A 155 -7.05 -4.72 -11.27
N ILE A 156 -6.35 -5.42 -10.36
CA ILE A 156 -5.73 -6.72 -10.62
C ILE A 156 -6.80 -7.75 -10.96
N LEU A 157 -7.83 -7.88 -10.13
CA LEU A 157 -8.92 -8.83 -10.34
C LEU A 157 -9.60 -8.62 -11.70
N PHE A 158 -10.01 -7.39 -12.01
CA PHE A 158 -10.72 -7.08 -13.26
C PHE A 158 -9.81 -7.07 -14.49
N GLY A 159 -8.51 -6.81 -14.31
CA GLY A 159 -7.50 -7.03 -15.33
C GLY A 159 -7.37 -8.50 -15.75
N LEU A 160 -7.58 -9.44 -14.82
CA LEU A 160 -7.56 -10.89 -15.07
C LEU A 160 -8.89 -11.44 -15.55
N LEU A 161 -10.02 -10.89 -15.11
CA LEU A 161 -11.35 -11.37 -15.46
C LEU A 161 -11.73 -11.06 -16.92
N PRO A 162 -12.52 -11.90 -17.61
CA PRO A 162 -13.04 -11.60 -18.95
C PRO A 162 -13.96 -10.37 -18.98
N GLN A 163 -14.12 -9.75 -20.15
CA GLN A 163 -14.90 -8.51 -20.31
C GLN A 163 -16.40 -8.65 -19.99
N ARG A 164 -16.92 -9.89 -19.89
CA ARG A 164 -18.30 -10.17 -19.44
C ARG A 164 -18.61 -9.64 -18.03
N PHE A 165 -17.58 -9.38 -17.21
CA PHE A 165 -17.71 -8.85 -15.85
C PHE A 165 -17.70 -7.31 -15.79
N PHE A 166 -17.68 -6.61 -16.93
CA PHE A 166 -17.60 -5.14 -17.00
C PHE A 166 -18.67 -4.44 -16.14
N TYR A 167 -19.94 -4.87 -16.20
CA TYR A 167 -21.00 -4.26 -15.40
C TYR A 167 -20.81 -4.46 -13.89
N ILE A 168 -20.14 -5.53 -13.47
CA ILE A 168 -19.81 -5.76 -12.06
C ILE A 168 -18.66 -4.85 -11.64
N GLU A 169 -17.62 -4.72 -12.46
CA GLU A 169 -16.53 -3.76 -12.26
C GLU A 169 -17.07 -2.33 -12.09
N GLU A 170 -17.88 -1.87 -13.04
CA GLU A 170 -18.48 -0.54 -13.03
C GLU A 170 -19.35 -0.32 -11.79
N PHE A 171 -20.16 -1.31 -11.39
CA PHE A 171 -20.96 -1.23 -10.17
C PHE A 171 -20.09 -1.10 -8.92
N LEU A 172 -19.01 -1.90 -8.80
CA LEU A 172 -18.12 -1.83 -7.65
C LEU A 172 -17.30 -0.53 -7.63
N GLU A 173 -16.81 -0.05 -8.77
CA GLU A 173 -16.09 1.23 -8.84
C GLU A 173 -17.00 2.41 -8.49
N ARG A 174 -18.24 2.42 -9.01
CA ARG A 174 -19.23 3.46 -8.71
C ARG A 174 -19.60 3.51 -7.23
N ASN A 175 -19.68 2.35 -6.59
CA ASN A 175 -19.99 2.24 -5.16
C ASN A 175 -18.75 2.06 -4.28
N SER A 176 -17.56 2.35 -4.82
CA SER A 176 -16.26 2.07 -4.19
C SER A 176 -16.15 2.60 -2.77
N MET A 177 -16.58 3.84 -2.50
CA MET A 177 -16.49 4.42 -1.17
C MET A 177 -17.32 3.65 -0.13
N ILE A 178 -18.53 3.22 -0.49
CA ILE A 178 -19.42 2.47 0.41
C ILE A 178 -18.84 1.07 0.65
N ILE A 179 -18.41 0.39 -0.42
CA ILE A 179 -17.82 -0.94 -0.33
C ILE A 179 -16.52 -0.90 0.48
N PHE A 180 -15.68 0.11 0.24
CA PHE A 180 -14.45 0.34 1.00
C PHE A 180 -14.73 0.58 2.48
N LEU A 181 -15.74 1.38 2.82
CA LEU A 181 -16.13 1.60 4.22
C LEU A 181 -16.61 0.30 4.89
N LEU A 182 -17.45 -0.49 4.22
CA LEU A 182 -17.89 -1.78 4.73
C LEU A 182 -16.71 -2.74 4.91
N PHE A 183 -15.80 -2.79 3.94
CA PHE A 183 -14.58 -3.57 4.05
C PHE A 183 -13.70 -3.08 5.21
N PHE A 184 -13.56 -1.78 5.41
CA PHE A 184 -12.76 -1.23 6.49
C PHE A 184 -13.34 -1.59 7.87
N LEU A 185 -14.67 -1.65 8.01
CA LEU A 185 -15.31 -2.02 9.28
C LEU A 185 -15.22 -3.51 9.59
N TRP A 186 -15.27 -4.39 8.58
CA TRP A 186 -15.46 -5.83 8.77
C TRP A 186 -14.30 -6.70 8.26
N GLY A 187 -13.51 -6.21 7.31
CA GLY A 187 -12.47 -6.96 6.61
C GLY A 187 -11.05 -6.80 7.18
N LEU A 188 -10.81 -5.81 8.04
CA LEU A 188 -9.50 -5.61 8.69
C LEU A 188 -8.99 -6.81 9.51
N PRO A 189 -9.83 -7.62 10.19
CA PRO A 189 -9.36 -8.84 10.86
C PRO A 189 -8.74 -9.85 9.91
N LEU A 190 -9.30 -10.02 8.71
CA LEU A 190 -8.74 -10.91 7.68
C LEU A 190 -7.38 -10.40 7.20
N VAL A 191 -7.27 -9.10 6.91
CA VAL A 191 -6.00 -8.48 6.50
C VAL A 191 -4.95 -8.69 7.60
N SER A 192 -5.30 -8.40 8.85
CA SER A 192 -4.40 -8.59 9.99
C SER A 192 -3.93 -10.04 10.11
N PHE A 193 -4.84 -11.01 10.00
CA PHE A 193 -4.50 -12.43 10.05
C PHE A 193 -3.46 -12.81 8.97
N VAL A 194 -3.68 -12.38 7.72
CA VAL A 194 -2.76 -12.64 6.62
C VAL A 194 -1.41 -11.94 6.84
N VAL A 195 -1.43 -10.66 7.23
CA VAL A 195 -0.22 -9.89 7.51
C VAL A 195 0.61 -10.53 8.59
N PHE A 196 0.03 -10.90 9.74
CA PHE A 196 0.78 -11.50 10.84
C PHE A 196 1.29 -12.91 10.50
N GLY A 197 0.52 -13.68 9.73
CA GLY A 197 0.98 -14.97 9.19
C GLY A 197 2.21 -14.80 8.29
N LEU A 198 2.14 -13.88 7.31
CA LEU A 198 3.27 -13.56 6.44
C LEU A 198 4.45 -12.97 7.21
N PHE A 199 4.18 -12.10 8.18
CA PHE A 199 5.21 -11.49 9.01
C PHE A 199 5.99 -12.55 9.78
N SER A 200 5.30 -13.49 10.45
CA SER A 200 5.93 -14.63 11.13
C SER A 200 6.76 -15.46 10.16
N VAL A 201 6.25 -15.72 8.94
CA VAL A 201 6.98 -16.43 7.89
C VAL A 201 8.17 -15.63 7.36
N PHE A 202 8.15 -14.30 7.36
CA PHE A 202 9.27 -13.48 6.90
C PHE A 202 10.34 -13.35 7.99
N THR A 203 9.94 -13.16 9.24
CA THR A 203 10.88 -12.98 10.36
C THR A 203 11.41 -14.29 10.94
N GLY A 204 10.78 -15.43 10.63
CA GLY A 204 11.15 -16.72 11.23
C GLY A 204 10.57 -16.96 12.62
N GLY A 205 9.41 -16.36 12.91
CA GLY A 205 8.71 -16.53 14.18
C GLY A 205 9.24 -15.67 15.33
N LEU A 206 9.99 -14.60 15.02
CA LEU A 206 10.22 -13.47 15.94
C LEU A 206 8.91 -12.77 16.27
#